data_AF-A0A4S2MF41-F1
#
_entry.id   AF-A0A4S2MF41-F1
#
_cell.length_a   1.000
_cell.length_b   1.000
_cell.length_c   1.000
_cell.angle_alpha   90.00
_cell.angle_beta   90.00
_cell.angle_gamma   90.00
#
_symmetry.space_group_name_H-M   'P 1'
#
loop_
_entity.id
_entity.type
_entity.pdbx_description
1 polymer ?
#
loop_
_entity_poly.entity_id
_entity_poly.type
_entity_poly.pdbx_seq_one_letter_code
_entity_poly.pdbx_strand_id
1 'polypeptide(L)'
;MFLPNQAHDSSAIQIYTASILIRPGREYTFNLYYRPTEPGLKSTGQLKLLVVNNPYEDTSVELIGNALADEVCIQDLPQLDPLRAEYIHEALRRRTPEIGNIERVSSPDKSWDDIQILR
;
A
#
# COMPACT_ATOMS: atom_id res chain seq x y z
N MET A 1 44.27 4.73 6.44
CA MET A 1 43.19 3.78 6.11
C MET A 1 41.93 4.31 6.78
N PHE A 2 41.10 5.04 6.03
CA PHE A 2 39.86 5.62 6.54
C PHE A 2 38.73 4.64 6.22
N LEU A 3 38.04 4.14 7.25
CA LEU A 3 36.79 3.39 7.07
C LEU A 3 35.67 4.39 6.73
N PRO A 4 34.81 4.12 5.74
CA PRO A 4 33.66 4.97 5.49
C PRO A 4 32.66 4.82 6.63
N ASN A 5 32.34 5.95 7.26
CA ASN A 5 31.26 6.09 8.21
C ASN A 5 29.94 5.83 7.47
N GLN A 6 29.30 4.69 7.74
CA GLN A 6 27.95 4.40 7.23
C GLN A 6 27.01 5.39 7.91
N ALA A 7 26.58 6.40 7.16
CA ALA A 7 25.53 7.32 7.57
C ALA A 7 24.26 6.49 7.76
N HIS A 8 23.93 6.21 9.02
CA HIS A 8 22.65 5.65 9.41
C HIS A 8 21.62 6.76 9.19
N ASP A 9 21.07 6.86 7.97
CA ASP A 9 19.92 7.71 7.66
C ASP A 9 18.79 7.29 8.60
N SER A 10 18.68 8.06 9.68
CA SER A 10 17.72 7.84 10.74
C SER A 10 16.44 8.50 10.25
N SER A 11 15.75 7.84 9.32
CA SER A 11 14.41 8.23 8.91
C SER A 11 13.58 8.33 10.18
N ALA A 12 13.18 9.56 10.52
CA ALA A 12 12.47 9.82 11.76
C ALA A 12 11.23 8.92 11.84
N ILE A 13 11.15 8.08 12.87
CA ILE A 13 9.98 7.25 13.12
C ILE A 13 8.81 8.20 13.39
N GLN A 14 7.88 8.28 12.45
CA GLN A 14 6.70 9.11 12.61
C GLN A 14 5.73 8.43 13.58
N ILE A 15 5.55 9.05 14.75
CA ILE A 15 4.65 8.58 15.80
C ILE A 15 3.33 9.33 15.66
N TYR A 16 2.22 8.58 15.55
CA TYR A 16 0.87 9.11 15.53
C TYR A 16 0.21 8.88 16.90
N THR A 17 -0.48 9.89 17.43
CA THR A 17 -1.21 9.80 18.70
C THR A 17 -2.65 10.24 18.50
N ALA A 18 -3.59 9.47 19.05
CA ALA A 18 -5.00 9.82 19.11
C ALA A 18 -5.48 9.63 20.56
N SER A 19 -6.43 10.46 21.00
CA SER A 19 -7.00 10.38 22.35
C SER A 19 -8.53 10.44 22.29
N ILE A 20 -9.17 9.70 23.18
CA ILE A 20 -10.63 9.70 23.34
C ILE A 20 -10.98 9.73 24.83
N LEU A 21 -12.10 10.37 25.17
CA LEU A 21 -12.66 10.36 26.51
C LEU A 21 -13.81 9.35 26.55
N ILE A 22 -13.67 8.30 27.35
CA ILE A 22 -14.70 7.27 27.52
C ILE A 22 -15.43 7.49 28.84
N ARG A 23 -16.77 7.54 28.79
CA ARG A 23 -17.60 7.65 30.00
C ARG A 23 -17.75 6.28 30.68
N PRO A 24 -17.94 6.25 32.03
CA PRO A 24 -18.23 4.99 32.73
C PRO A 24 -19.40 4.22 32.12
N GLY A 25 -19.26 2.89 32.03
CA GLY A 25 -20.29 2.01 31.46
C GLY A 25 -20.42 2.07 29.93
N ARG A 26 -19.44 2.66 29.24
CA ARG A 26 -19.37 2.68 27.77
C ARG A 26 -18.18 1.86 27.28
N GLU A 27 -18.39 1.20 26.16
CA GLU A 27 -17.35 0.48 25.42
C GLU A 27 -17.05 1.22 24.13
N TYR A 28 -15.80 1.15 23.68
CA TYR A 28 -15.34 1.72 22.42
C TYR A 28 -14.45 0.71 21.70
N THR A 29 -14.57 0.69 20.37
CA THR A 29 -13.76 -0.15 19.49
C THR A 29 -13.04 0.73 18.50
N PHE A 30 -11.74 0.50 18.32
CA PHE A 30 -10.93 1.14 17.29
C PHE A 30 -10.42 0.09 16.30
N ASN A 31 -10.46 0.44 15.01
CA ASN A 31 -9.89 -0.38 13.94
C ASN A 31 -8.56 0.23 13.53
N LEU A 32 -7.50 -0.57 13.58
CA LEU A 32 -6.17 -0.16 13.14
C LEU A 32 -5.81 -0.90 11.84
N TYR A 33 -5.38 -0.16 10.82
CA TYR A 33 -4.92 -0.71 9.56
C TYR A 33 -3.41 -0.58 9.46
N TYR A 34 -2.72 -1.70 9.63
CA TYR A 34 -1.27 -1.79 9.43
C TYR A 34 -0.99 -2.29 8.02
N ARG A 35 -0.27 -1.50 7.22
CA ARG A 35 0.05 -1.83 5.81
C ARG A 35 1.56 -1.77 5.60
N PRO A 36 2.27 -2.91 5.72
CA PRO A 36 3.66 -3.01 5.29
C PRO A 36 3.79 -2.55 3.83
N THR A 37 4.84 -1.78 3.54
CA THR A 37 5.06 -1.18 2.20
C THR A 37 6.13 -1.88 1.39
N GLU A 38 7.03 -2.63 2.03
CA GLU A 38 8.19 -3.25 1.39
C GLU A 38 7.99 -4.76 1.22
N PRO A 39 7.89 -5.26 -0.03
CA PRO A 39 7.75 -6.69 -0.31
C PRO A 39 8.93 -7.52 0.20
N GLY A 40 8.64 -8.70 0.73
CA GLY A 40 9.66 -9.67 1.13
C GLY A 40 10.44 -9.31 2.41
N LEU A 41 10.18 -8.14 3.01
CA LEU A 41 10.75 -7.74 4.30
C LEU A 41 9.72 -7.91 5.42
N LYS A 42 10.19 -8.42 6.57
CA LYS A 42 9.39 -8.43 7.79
C LYS A 42 9.24 -7.02 8.33
N SER A 43 8.01 -6.55 8.41
CA SER A 43 7.67 -5.23 8.93
C SER A 43 7.06 -5.35 10.34
N THR A 44 7.58 -4.56 11.28
CA THR A 44 7.08 -4.50 12.66
C THR A 44 6.60 -3.11 13.03
N GLY A 45 5.48 -3.06 13.76
CA GLY A 45 4.91 -1.85 14.32
C GLY A 45 4.49 -2.07 15.77
N GLN A 46 4.27 -0.98 16.50
CA GLN A 46 3.82 -1.03 17.89
C GLN A 46 2.66 -0.06 18.11
N LEU A 47 1.58 -0.56 18.73
CA LEU A 47 0.52 0.25 19.29
C LEU A 47 0.66 0.25 20.82
N LYS A 48 0.69 1.43 21.43
CA LYS A 48 0.62 1.59 22.89
C LYS A 48 -0.68 2.28 23.26
N LEU A 49 -1.44 1.66 24.16
CA LEU A 49 -2.65 2.20 24.74
C LEU A 49 -2.37 2.60 26.19
N LEU A 50 -2.48 3.90 26.44
CA LEU A 50 -2.28 4.53 27.75
C LEU A 50 -3.63 5.03 28.26
N VAL A 51 -3.94 4.74 29.53
CA VAL A 51 -5.08 5.34 30.24
C VAL A 51 -4.54 6.36 31.23
N VAL A 52 -4.95 7.62 31.06
CA VAL A 52 -4.47 8.72 31.91
C VAL A 52 -4.97 8.55 33.33
N ASN A 53 -4.11 8.81 34.32
CA ASN A 53 -4.40 8.65 35.76
C ASN A 53 -4.81 7.22 36.15
N ASN A 54 -4.32 6.23 35.42
CA ASN A 54 -4.54 4.82 35.71
C ASN A 54 -3.27 4.22 36.33
N PRO A 55 -3.34 3.60 37.53
CA PRO A 55 -2.18 3.01 38.17
C PRO A 55 -1.81 1.61 37.63
N TYR A 56 -2.63 1.05 36.73
CA TYR A 56 -2.36 -0.25 36.11
C TYR A 56 -1.42 -0.12 34.92
N GLU A 57 -0.88 -1.26 34.49
CA GLU A 57 0.04 -1.33 33.36
C GLU A 57 -0.59 -0.87 32.03
N ASP A 58 0.25 -0.24 31.22
CA ASP A 58 -0.09 0.11 29.84
C ASP A 58 -0.30 -1.14 29.00
N THR A 59 -1.20 -1.04 28.02
CA THR A 59 -1.39 -2.12 27.06
C THR A 59 -0.54 -1.86 25.82
N SER A 60 0.24 -2.84 25.39
CA SER A 60 0.99 -2.78 24.12
C SER A 60 0.59 -3.91 23.18
N VAL A 61 0.44 -3.60 21.90
CA VAL A 61 0.16 -4.56 20.84
C VAL A 61 1.26 -4.47 19.80
N GLU A 62 1.91 -5.60 19.53
CA GLU A 62 2.88 -5.73 18.44
C GLU A 62 2.14 -6.07 17.15
N LEU A 63 2.49 -5.36 16.08
CA LEU A 63 1.94 -5.57 14.74
C LEU A 63 3.04 -6.15 13.88
N ILE A 64 2.80 -7.32 13.30
CA ILE A 64 3.77 -8.00 12.45
C ILE A 64 3.09 -8.30 11.12
N GLY A 65 3.72 -7.89 10.01
CA GLY A 65 3.23 -8.18 8.69
C GLY A 65 4.34 -8.16 7.64
N ASN A 66 4.13 -8.88 6.56
CA ASN A 66 5.00 -8.87 5.39
C ASN A 66 4.15 -8.41 4.20
N ALA A 67 4.66 -7.49 3.38
CA ALA A 67 4.04 -7.25 2.09
C ALA A 67 4.44 -8.37 1.12
N LEU A 68 3.48 -8.80 0.31
CA LEU A 68 3.76 -9.64 -0.85
C LEU A 68 4.23 -8.75 -2.00
N ALA A 69 5.10 -9.28 -2.86
CA ALA A 69 5.41 -8.61 -4.11
C ALA A 69 4.15 -8.64 -4.99
N ASP A 70 3.82 -7.49 -5.59
CA ASP A 70 2.66 -7.34 -6.46
C ASP A 70 2.87 -8.04 -7.82
N GLU A 71 4.12 -8.41 -8.14
CA GLU A 71 4.47 -9.12 -9.37
C GLU A 71 4.06 -10.59 -9.30
N VAL A 72 2.90 -10.91 -9.87
CA VAL A 72 2.59 -12.27 -10.32
C VAL A 72 3.46 -12.54 -11.54
N CYS A 73 4.65 -13.11 -11.32
CA CYS A 73 5.46 -13.64 -12.40
C CYS A 73 4.72 -14.82 -13.04
N ILE A 74 4.13 -14.64 -14.22
CA ILE A 74 3.64 -15.76 -15.04
C ILE A 74 4.88 -16.45 -15.60
N GLN A 75 5.37 -17.44 -14.87
CA GLN A 75 6.42 -18.34 -15.35
C GLN A 75 5.80 -19.34 -16.33
N ASP A 76 6.60 -19.79 -17.31
CA ASP A 76 6.19 -20.80 -18.28
C ASP A 76 4.98 -20.42 -19.16
N LEU A 77 4.85 -19.14 -19.51
CA LEU A 77 3.90 -18.76 -20.57
C LEU A 77 4.27 -19.56 -21.84
N PRO A 78 3.36 -20.38 -22.39
CA PRO A 78 3.68 -21.19 -23.56
C PRO A 78 4.14 -20.26 -24.68
N GLN A 79 5.34 -20.51 -25.20
CA GLN A 79 5.85 -19.71 -26.29
C GLN A 79 4.95 -19.90 -27.51
N LEU A 80 4.45 -18.77 -28.03
CA LEU A 80 3.70 -18.77 -29.27
C LEU A 80 4.66 -19.17 -30.40
N ASP A 81 4.29 -20.19 -31.17
CA ASP A 81 5.05 -20.61 -32.35
C ASP A 81 5.29 -19.40 -33.29
N PRO A 82 6.53 -19.16 -33.77
CA PRO A 82 6.87 -17.96 -34.54
C PRO A 82 6.00 -17.75 -35.78
N LEU A 83 5.70 -18.83 -36.50
CA LEU A 83 4.85 -18.77 -37.69
C LEU A 83 3.41 -18.38 -37.32
N ARG A 84 2.90 -18.92 -36.21
CA ARG A 84 1.60 -18.53 -35.65
C ARG A 84 1.58 -17.06 -35.23
N ALA A 85 2.67 -16.54 -34.68
CA ALA A 85 2.81 -15.14 -34.33
C ALA A 85 2.73 -14.24 -35.57
N GLU A 86 3.40 -14.59 -36.66
CA GLU A 86 3.32 -13.85 -37.93
C GLU A 86 1.89 -13.79 -38.48
N TYR A 87 1.17 -14.93 -38.48
CA TYR A 87 -0.22 -14.96 -38.92
C TYR A 87 -1.13 -14.08 -38.07
N ILE A 88 -0.93 -14.07 -36.74
CA ILE A 88 -1.69 -13.22 -35.82
C ILE A 88 -1.37 -11.74 -36.08
N HIS A 89 -0.09 -11.38 -36.21
CA HIS A 89 0.33 -10.01 -36.52
C HIS A 89 -0.27 -9.50 -37.84
N GLU A 90 -0.23 -10.32 -38.89
CA GLU A 90 -0.76 -9.96 -40.20
C GLU A 90 -2.30 -9.86 -40.17
N ALA A 91 -2.98 -10.75 -39.45
CA ALA A 91 -4.42 -10.68 -39.27
C ALA A 91 -4.85 -9.43 -38.48
N LEU A 92 -4.10 -9.03 -37.46
CA LEU A 92 -4.33 -7.81 -36.71
C LEU A 92 -4.05 -6.57 -37.56
N ARG A 93 -2.95 -6.55 -38.32
CA ARG A 93 -2.60 -5.44 -39.23
C ARG A 93 -3.71 -5.17 -40.27
N ARG A 94 -4.33 -6.22 -40.79
CA ARG A 94 -5.47 -6.12 -41.73
C ARG A 94 -6.77 -5.65 -41.07
N ARG A 95 -6.88 -5.78 -39.74
CA ARG A 95 -8.06 -5.43 -38.96
C ARG A 95 -7.94 -4.12 -38.20
N THR A 96 -6.79 -3.46 -38.18
CA THR A 96 -6.68 -2.11 -37.64
C THR A 96 -7.16 -1.13 -38.72
N PRO A 97 -8.42 -0.65 -38.69
CA PRO A 97 -8.76 0.54 -39.47
C PRO A 97 -7.83 1.66 -39.00
N GLU A 98 -7.35 2.48 -39.92
CA GLU A 98 -6.66 3.72 -39.58
C GLU A 98 -7.51 4.44 -38.53
N ILE A 99 -6.97 4.58 -37.32
CA ILE A 99 -7.70 5.19 -36.21
C ILE A 99 -7.83 6.67 -36.52
N GLY A 100 -8.88 7.03 -37.27
CA GLY A 100 -9.41 8.38 -37.29
C GLY A 100 -9.97 8.69 -35.91
N ASN A 101 -9.32 9.62 -35.21
CA ASN A 101 -9.78 10.35 -34.04
C ASN A 101 -10.64 9.58 -33.02
N ILE A 102 -10.00 9.02 -31.99
CA ILE A 102 -10.67 8.67 -30.74
C ILE A 102 -11.00 9.99 -30.01
N GLU A 103 -12.27 10.40 -30.06
CA GLU A 103 -12.77 11.41 -29.12
C GLU A 103 -12.62 10.87 -27.69
N ARG A 104 -11.83 11.58 -26.88
CA ARG A 104 -11.78 11.33 -25.44
C ARG A 104 -13.13 11.72 -24.85
N VAL A 105 -13.96 10.74 -24.55
CA VAL A 105 -15.08 10.95 -23.63
C VAL A 105 -14.48 11.05 -22.23
N SER A 106 -14.31 12.28 -21.76
CA SER A 106 -14.05 12.58 -20.36
C SER A 106 -15.35 12.37 -19.58
N SER A 107 -15.40 11.32 -18.74
CA SER A 107 -16.44 11.19 -17.72
C SER A 107 -16.11 12.09 -16.52
N PRO A 108 -17.05 12.93 -16.06
CA PRO A 108 -16.80 13.88 -14.98
C PRO A 108 -16.98 13.23 -13.59
N ASP A 109 -16.23 13.80 -12.65
CA ASP A 109 -16.51 13.93 -11.22
C ASP A 109 -16.67 12.66 -10.36
N LYS A 110 -15.55 12.29 -9.72
CA LYS A 110 -15.59 11.89 -8.30
C LYS A 110 -14.61 12.76 -7.53
N SER A 111 -15.15 13.85 -6.98
CA SER A 111 -14.50 14.65 -5.93
C SER A 111 -14.23 13.74 -4.73
N TRP A 112 -12.98 13.70 -4.29
CA TRP A 112 -12.50 13.00 -3.10
C TRP A 112 -12.26 13.98 -1.93
N ASP A 113 -12.91 15.15 -1.96
CA ASP A 113 -12.54 16.28 -1.10
C ASP A 113 -12.92 16.15 0.39
N ASP A 114 -13.55 15.06 0.82
CA ASP A 114 -14.04 14.94 2.21
C ASP A 114 -13.09 14.25 3.20
N ILE A 115 -11.85 13.92 2.83
CA ILE A 115 -10.88 13.37 3.80
C ILE A 115 -10.06 14.49 4.44
N GLN A 116 -10.62 15.11 5.48
CA GLN A 116 -9.83 15.97 6.38
C GLN A 116 -9.01 15.11 7.35
N ILE A 117 -7.71 14.95 7.04
CA ILE A 117 -6.72 14.45 8.00
C ILE A 117 -6.23 15.66 8.79
N LEU A 118 -6.62 15.76 10.06
CA LEU A 118 -6.06 16.75 11.00
C LEU A 118 -4.60 16.37 11.28
N ARG A 119 -3.69 17.29 10.97
CA ARG A 119 -2.26 17.24 11.30
C ARG A 119 -1.99 17.67 12.73
#